data_AF-A0A3D6D3L4-F1
#
_entry.id   AF-A0A3D6D3L4-F1
#
_cell.length_a   1.000
_cell.length_b   1.000
_cell.length_c   1.000
_cell.angle_alpha   90.00
_cell.angle_beta   90.00
_cell.angle_gamma   90.00
#
_symmetry.space_group_name_H-M   'P 1'
#
loop_
_entity.id
_entity.type
_entity.pdbx_description
1 polymer ?
#
loop_
_entity_poly.entity_id
_entity_poly.type
_entity_poly.pdbx_seq_one_letter_code
_entity_poly.pdbx_strand_id
1 'polypeptide(L)'
;MNALQFGRLIHSIYSRNGRLPDLDWIQSQGLFAVKLAQIHALRIDFLEREKCEHLAKLYRQAKEVSSADFFYILKKSAPSDFVEQFASIAKSPLATASVGQVHRGKLKSGETVVIKAIKEEVTERFKADVSGIKKLIRFSTWVYPKLKKAGDPMGIIEDIERFTLSELDLRREVQGQQTLRGIHAEASQHFDLSKLIFPHVHDELCHKNLMVSEFIEGPTFDELLSEGKLGYDQLLDLFRIQGYYMFCRGVFHGDLHPGNVILSNGRFVFVDTGFIAEVGRKMRVGLFNFF
;
A
#
# COMPACT_ATOMS: atom_id res chain seq x y z
N MET A 1 -13.02 -14.52 -8.15
CA MET A 1 -12.75 -15.74 -7.35
C MET A 1 -14.06 -16.42 -6.94
N ASN A 2 -14.19 -17.73 -7.14
CA ASN A 2 -15.36 -18.52 -6.75
C ASN A 2 -15.19 -19.18 -5.36
N ALA A 3 -16.24 -19.83 -4.84
CA ALA A 3 -16.23 -20.41 -3.50
C ALA A 3 -15.18 -21.50 -3.29
N LEU A 4 -14.91 -22.33 -4.30
CA LEU A 4 -13.91 -23.39 -4.24
C LEU A 4 -12.49 -22.80 -4.18
N GLN A 5 -12.23 -21.78 -4.99
CA GLN A 5 -10.97 -21.04 -4.99
C GLN A 5 -10.74 -20.35 -3.64
N PHE A 6 -11.78 -19.69 -3.09
CA PHE A 6 -11.70 -19.06 -1.77
C PHE A 6 -11.43 -20.08 -0.66
N GLY A 7 -12.14 -21.22 -0.66
CA GLY A 7 -11.89 -22.31 0.28
C GLY A 7 -10.46 -22.86 0.17
N ARG A 8 -9.94 -23.03 -1.05
CA ARG A 8 -8.55 -23.45 -1.30
C ARG A 8 -7.54 -22.42 -0.80
N LEU A 9 -7.81 -21.13 -0.96
CA LEU A 9 -6.95 -20.04 -0.49
C LEU A 9 -6.87 -20.01 1.04
N ILE A 10 -8.02 -20.09 1.73
CA ILE A 10 -8.04 -20.16 3.19
C ILE A 10 -7.34 -21.43 3.67
N HIS A 11 -7.62 -22.57 3.03
CA HIS A 11 -6.95 -23.82 3.39
C HIS A 11 -5.43 -23.74 3.19
N SER A 12 -4.94 -23.17 2.09
CA SER A 12 -3.48 -23.06 1.86
C SER A 12 -2.80 -22.21 2.91
N ILE A 13 -3.39 -21.07 3.29
CA ILE A 13 -2.85 -20.17 4.32
C ILE A 13 -2.82 -20.89 5.69
N TYR A 14 -3.93 -21.51 6.10
CA TYR A 14 -4.10 -22.02 7.46
C TYR A 14 -3.72 -23.49 7.67
N SER A 15 -3.46 -24.28 6.62
CA SER A 15 -3.17 -25.72 6.74
C SER A 15 -1.89 -26.01 7.54
N ARG A 16 -1.95 -26.85 8.58
CA ARG A 16 -0.78 -27.21 9.40
C ARG A 16 0.03 -28.40 8.86
N ASN A 17 0.02 -28.60 7.55
CA ASN A 17 0.66 -29.76 6.89
C ASN A 17 2.13 -29.50 6.49
N GLY A 18 2.74 -28.41 6.96
CA GLY A 18 4.10 -28.00 6.61
C GLY A 18 4.28 -27.49 5.17
N ARG A 19 3.22 -27.39 4.37
CA ARG A 19 3.31 -26.84 3.00
C ARG A 19 3.15 -25.33 3.00
N LEU A 20 4.06 -24.66 2.31
CA LEU A 20 3.96 -23.22 2.07
C LEU A 20 2.93 -22.91 0.96
N PRO A 21 2.15 -21.82 1.09
CA PRO A 21 1.25 -21.38 0.03
C PRO A 21 1.98 -21.06 -1.28
N ASP A 22 1.38 -21.44 -2.41
CA ASP A 22 1.89 -21.10 -3.74
C ASP A 22 1.57 -19.63 -4.06
N LEU A 23 2.61 -18.79 -4.12
CA LEU A 23 2.47 -17.34 -4.31
C LEU A 23 2.01 -16.98 -5.72
N ASP A 24 2.50 -17.69 -6.74
CA ASP A 24 2.11 -17.48 -8.14
C ASP A 24 0.63 -17.82 -8.33
N TRP A 25 0.18 -18.92 -7.69
CA TRP A 25 -1.22 -19.28 -7.68
C TRP A 25 -2.07 -18.21 -6.98
N ILE A 26 -1.66 -17.72 -5.80
CA ILE A 26 -2.37 -16.65 -5.08
C ILE A 26 -2.52 -15.41 -5.97
N GLN A 27 -1.42 -14.97 -6.60
CA GLN A 27 -1.44 -13.83 -7.53
C GLN A 27 -2.39 -14.08 -8.72
N SER A 28 -2.43 -15.30 -9.25
CA SER A 28 -3.33 -15.66 -10.36
C SER A 28 -4.82 -15.62 -9.98
N GLN A 29 -5.16 -15.68 -8.69
CA GLN A 29 -6.55 -15.59 -8.22
C GLN A 29 -7.08 -14.15 -8.16
N GLY A 30 -6.22 -13.14 -8.34
CA GLY A 30 -6.59 -11.73 -8.38
C GLY A 30 -6.24 -10.94 -7.12
N LEU A 31 -6.43 -9.61 -7.20
CA LEU A 31 -5.98 -8.65 -6.19
C LEU A 31 -6.52 -8.95 -4.78
N PHE A 32 -7.76 -9.40 -4.68
CA PHE A 32 -8.35 -9.75 -3.39
C PHE A 32 -7.55 -10.85 -2.67
N ALA A 33 -7.14 -11.89 -3.41
CA ALA A 33 -6.40 -13.00 -2.81
C ALA A 33 -5.01 -12.56 -2.31
N VAL A 34 -4.35 -11.69 -3.10
CA VAL A 34 -3.07 -11.08 -2.72
C VAL A 34 -3.22 -10.25 -1.45
N LYS A 35 -4.21 -9.36 -1.38
CA LYS A 35 -4.44 -8.49 -0.21
C LYS A 35 -4.82 -9.29 1.04
N LEU A 36 -5.65 -10.33 0.87
CA LEU A 36 -5.94 -11.26 1.96
C LEU A 36 -4.66 -11.93 2.48
N ALA A 37 -3.83 -12.46 1.58
CA ALA A 37 -2.58 -13.13 1.96
C ALA A 37 -1.57 -12.17 2.61
N GLN A 38 -1.45 -10.94 2.11
CA GLN A 38 -0.61 -9.87 2.68
C GLN A 38 -1.02 -9.56 4.14
N ILE A 39 -2.31 -9.38 4.41
CA ILE A 39 -2.80 -9.14 5.79
C ILE A 39 -2.46 -10.32 6.71
N HIS A 40 -2.56 -11.56 6.21
CA HIS A 40 -2.23 -12.73 6.99
C HIS A 40 -0.72 -12.91 7.21
N ALA A 41 0.13 -12.36 6.35
CA ALA A 41 1.58 -12.36 6.53
C ALA A 41 2.01 -11.63 7.82
N LEU A 42 1.18 -10.72 8.32
CA LEU A 42 1.43 -9.98 9.57
C LEU A 42 0.88 -10.70 10.82
N ARG A 43 0.23 -11.86 10.66
CA ARG A 43 -0.46 -12.58 11.74
C ARG A 43 0.35 -13.74 12.30
N ILE A 44 1.50 -13.42 12.89
CA ILE A 44 2.35 -14.39 13.62
C ILE A 44 1.63 -15.04 14.81
N ASP A 45 0.53 -14.45 15.26
CA ASP A 45 -0.37 -14.98 16.28
C ASP A 45 -1.28 -16.11 15.74
N PHE A 46 -1.49 -16.20 14.43
CA PHE A 46 -2.32 -17.22 13.77
C PHE A 46 -1.51 -18.21 12.93
N LEU A 47 -0.36 -17.79 12.40
CA LEU A 47 0.45 -18.56 11.46
C LEU A 47 1.88 -18.76 11.99
N GLU A 48 2.50 -19.86 11.58
CA GLU A 48 3.92 -20.10 11.82
C GLU A 48 4.78 -19.04 11.13
N ARG A 49 5.89 -18.67 11.77
CA ARG A 49 6.80 -17.62 11.30
C ARG A 49 7.24 -17.81 9.85
N GLU A 50 7.58 -19.05 9.47
CA GLU A 50 8.01 -19.38 8.10
C GLU A 50 6.93 -19.03 7.06
N LYS A 51 5.66 -19.27 7.37
CA LYS A 51 4.55 -18.89 6.48
C LYS A 51 4.36 -17.39 6.40
N CYS A 52 4.47 -16.68 7.52
CA CYS A 52 4.40 -15.22 7.54
C CYS A 52 5.49 -14.61 6.65
N GLU A 53 6.74 -15.04 6.83
CA GLU A 53 7.89 -14.61 6.03
C GLU A 53 7.71 -14.97 4.55
N HIS A 54 7.14 -16.14 4.24
CA HIS A 54 6.86 -16.55 2.86
C HIS A 54 5.76 -15.71 2.21
N LEU A 55 4.64 -15.47 2.90
CA LEU A 55 3.56 -14.61 2.40
C LEU A 55 3.99 -13.15 2.29
N ALA A 56 4.90 -12.67 3.14
CA ALA A 56 5.44 -11.31 3.09
C ALA A 56 6.16 -11.00 1.77
N LYS A 57 6.62 -12.03 1.04
CA LYS A 57 7.18 -11.86 -0.32
C LYS A 57 6.17 -11.25 -1.30
N LEU A 58 4.86 -11.37 -1.04
CA LEU A 58 3.81 -10.72 -1.85
C LEU A 58 3.82 -9.19 -1.73
N TYR A 59 4.48 -8.60 -0.74
CA TYR A 59 4.73 -7.15 -0.70
C TYR A 59 5.85 -6.74 -1.65
N ARG A 60 6.81 -7.64 -1.92
CA ARG A 60 7.97 -7.39 -2.79
C ARG A 60 7.72 -7.78 -4.25
N GLN A 61 6.99 -8.87 -4.45
CA GLN A 61 6.71 -9.43 -5.78
C GLN A 61 5.40 -8.86 -6.33
N ALA A 62 5.48 -7.72 -7.02
CA ALA A 62 4.54 -7.46 -8.09
C ALA A 62 5.09 -8.09 -9.37
N LYS A 63 4.34 -9.02 -9.96
CA LYS A 63 4.71 -9.67 -11.23
C LYS A 63 5.16 -8.61 -12.23
N GLU A 64 6.26 -8.84 -12.95
CA GLU A 64 6.72 -7.93 -14.00
C GLU A 64 5.60 -7.77 -15.04
N VAL A 65 4.93 -6.62 -15.02
CA VAL A 65 3.92 -6.26 -16.01
C VAL A 65 4.66 -5.55 -17.13
N SER A 66 4.38 -5.93 -18.38
CA SER A 66 5.10 -5.35 -19.53
C SER A 66 4.96 -3.83 -19.61
N SER A 67 5.98 -3.14 -20.08
CA SER A 67 5.96 -1.69 -20.33
C SER A 67 4.91 -1.26 -21.36
N ALA A 68 4.50 -2.18 -22.26
CA ALA A 68 3.44 -1.93 -23.23
C ALA A 68 2.10 -1.65 -22.54
N ASP A 69 1.89 -2.20 -21.35
CA ASP A 69 0.69 -1.95 -20.57
C ASP A 69 0.64 -0.53 -20.00
N PHE A 70 1.77 0.12 -19.73
CA PHE A 70 1.77 1.46 -19.12
C PHE A 70 1.28 2.55 -20.08
N PHE A 71 1.81 2.59 -21.30
CA PHE A 71 1.33 3.54 -22.31
C PHE A 71 -0.12 3.27 -22.72
N TYR A 72 -0.57 2.00 -22.62
CA TYR A 72 -1.98 1.67 -22.76
C TYR A 72 -2.83 2.28 -21.63
N ILE A 73 -2.38 2.18 -20.36
CA ILE A 73 -3.05 2.85 -19.23
C ILE A 73 -3.11 4.36 -19.46
N LEU A 74 -1.99 4.99 -19.82
CA LEU A 74 -1.97 6.43 -20.12
C LEU A 74 -2.97 6.78 -21.22
N LYS A 75 -2.98 6.05 -22.34
CA LYS A 75 -3.90 6.31 -23.44
C LYS A 75 -5.38 6.19 -23.04
N LYS A 76 -5.70 5.27 -22.12
CA LYS A 76 -7.08 5.01 -21.70
C LYS A 76 -7.55 5.96 -20.59
N SER A 77 -6.67 6.30 -19.66
CA SER A 77 -7.04 6.97 -18.41
C SER A 77 -6.57 8.43 -18.33
N ALA A 78 -5.59 8.86 -19.12
CA ALA A 78 -5.07 10.22 -19.08
C ALA A 78 -5.92 11.18 -19.92
N PRO A 79 -5.99 12.48 -19.55
CA PRO A 79 -6.40 13.55 -20.44
C PRO A 79 -5.60 13.56 -21.76
N SER A 80 -6.19 14.10 -22.83
CA SER A 80 -5.59 14.06 -24.17
C SER A 80 -4.22 14.76 -24.25
N ASP A 81 -4.00 15.79 -23.44
CA ASP A 81 -2.78 16.60 -23.40
C ASP A 81 -1.78 16.10 -22.34
N PHE A 82 -2.12 15.09 -21.53
CA PHE A 82 -1.29 14.64 -20.41
C PHE A 82 0.12 14.25 -20.85
N VAL A 83 0.23 13.40 -21.89
CA VAL A 83 1.53 12.95 -22.40
C VAL A 83 2.32 14.12 -23.01
N GLU A 84 1.63 15.15 -23.52
CA GLU A 84 2.26 16.34 -24.08
C GLU A 84 2.93 17.21 -23.00
N GLN A 85 2.65 17.01 -21.71
CA GLN A 85 3.32 17.74 -20.62
C GLN A 85 4.75 17.22 -20.36
N PHE A 86 5.09 16.04 -20.89
CA PHE A 86 6.37 15.37 -20.66
C PHE A 86 7.32 15.54 -21.85
N ALA A 87 8.57 15.90 -21.56
CA ALA A 87 9.66 15.84 -22.53
C ALA A 87 10.07 14.39 -22.83
N SER A 88 9.99 13.51 -21.83
CA SER A 88 10.23 12.07 -22.01
C SER A 88 9.61 11.25 -20.88
N ILE A 89 9.24 10.01 -21.18
CA ILE A 89 8.81 9.01 -20.19
C ILE A 89 9.63 7.75 -20.42
N ALA A 90 10.25 7.23 -19.37
CA ALA A 90 11.05 6.02 -19.43
C ALA A 90 10.16 4.82 -19.79
N LYS A 91 10.61 4.01 -20.75
CA LYS A 91 9.86 2.80 -21.16
C LYS A 91 9.89 1.74 -20.08
N SER A 92 11.03 1.56 -19.41
CA SER A 92 11.13 0.61 -18.30
C SER A 92 10.48 1.18 -17.05
N PRO A 93 9.64 0.41 -16.33
CA PRO A 93 9.12 0.84 -15.04
C PRO A 93 10.25 0.99 -14.02
N LEU A 94 10.12 1.97 -13.12
CA LEU A 94 10.92 2.05 -11.89
C LEU A 94 10.48 0.96 -10.91
N ALA A 95 9.17 0.76 -10.80
CA ALA A 95 8.58 -0.25 -9.95
C ALA A 95 7.25 -0.73 -10.55
N THR A 96 6.96 -2.00 -10.35
CA THR A 96 5.63 -2.58 -10.54
C THR A 96 4.94 -2.62 -9.18
N ALA A 97 3.72 -2.10 -9.11
CA ALA A 97 2.88 -2.22 -7.92
C ALA A 97 1.81 -3.29 -8.15
N SER A 98 1.17 -3.78 -7.09
CA SER A 98 0.11 -4.79 -7.21
C SER A 98 -1.09 -4.34 -8.07
N VAL A 99 -1.28 -3.03 -8.22
CA VAL A 99 -2.44 -2.43 -8.90
C VAL A 99 -2.06 -1.58 -10.13
N GLY A 100 -0.77 -1.34 -10.36
CA GLY A 100 -0.31 -0.34 -11.31
C GLY A 100 1.19 -0.41 -11.60
N GLN A 101 1.68 0.59 -12.32
CA GLN A 101 3.10 0.74 -12.64
C GLN A 101 3.58 2.16 -12.30
N VAL A 102 4.86 2.26 -12.02
CA VAL A 102 5.53 3.50 -11.65
C VAL A 102 6.66 3.72 -12.65
N HIS A 103 6.65 4.85 -13.37
CA HIS A 103 7.64 5.18 -14.39
C HIS A 103 8.34 6.49 -14.07
N ARG A 104 9.63 6.57 -14.43
CA ARG A 104 10.35 7.84 -14.42
C ARG A 104 9.94 8.68 -15.62
N GLY A 105 9.75 9.96 -15.42
CA GLY A 105 9.48 10.94 -16.48
C GLY A 105 10.35 12.18 -16.33
N LYS A 106 10.35 13.00 -17.38
CA LYS A 106 10.88 14.36 -17.36
C LYS A 106 9.83 15.29 -17.92
N LEU A 107 9.41 16.29 -17.14
CA LEU A 107 8.48 17.33 -17.59
C LEU A 107 9.13 18.25 -18.62
N LYS A 108 8.31 18.95 -19.42
CA LYS A 108 8.80 19.99 -20.33
C LYS A 108 9.48 21.16 -19.59
N SER A 109 9.15 21.38 -18.31
CA SER A 109 9.85 22.32 -17.42
C SER A 109 11.30 21.90 -17.14
N GLY A 110 11.64 20.63 -17.34
CA GLY A 110 12.95 20.04 -17.05
C GLY A 110 13.00 19.21 -15.76
N GLU A 111 11.97 19.29 -14.92
CA GLU A 111 11.88 18.53 -13.67
C GLU A 111 11.80 17.03 -13.91
N THR A 112 12.48 16.26 -13.06
CA THR A 112 12.40 14.79 -13.07
C THR A 112 11.28 14.34 -12.14
N VAL A 113 10.40 13.51 -12.64
CA VAL A 113 9.17 13.11 -11.94
C VAL A 113 8.98 11.60 -11.96
N VAL A 114 8.14 11.13 -11.06
CA VAL A 114 7.56 9.79 -11.03
C VAL A 114 6.12 9.87 -11.49
N ILE A 115 5.73 8.97 -12.39
CA ILE A 115 4.37 8.82 -12.90
C ILE A 115 3.85 7.47 -12.43
N LYS A 116 2.92 7.48 -11.47
CA LYS A 116 2.20 6.30 -10.99
C LYS A 116 0.90 6.17 -11.78
N ALA A 117 0.62 4.98 -12.32
CA ALA A 117 -0.58 4.71 -13.09
C ALA A 117 -1.25 3.40 -12.70
N ILE A 118 -2.56 3.45 -12.48
CA ILE A 118 -3.39 2.29 -12.07
C ILE A 118 -4.33 1.89 -13.20
N LYS A 119 -4.39 0.60 -13.49
CA LYS A 119 -5.32 0.01 -14.46
C LYS A 119 -6.75 0.07 -13.93
N GLU A 120 -7.65 0.73 -14.66
CA GLU A 120 -9.05 0.86 -14.26
C GLU A 120 -9.76 -0.49 -14.12
N GLU A 121 -9.41 -1.48 -14.96
CA GLU A 121 -10.00 -2.81 -14.93
C GLU A 121 -9.72 -3.56 -13.62
N VAL A 122 -8.63 -3.22 -12.93
CA VAL A 122 -8.27 -3.83 -11.64
C VAL A 122 -9.32 -3.47 -10.59
N THR A 123 -9.79 -2.22 -10.59
CA THR A 123 -10.81 -1.75 -9.65
C THR A 123 -12.13 -2.49 -9.81
N GLU A 124 -12.61 -2.63 -11.04
CA GLU A 124 -13.89 -3.28 -11.30
C GLU A 124 -13.83 -4.79 -11.04
N ARG A 125 -12.72 -5.46 -11.38
CA ARG A 125 -12.49 -6.87 -11.03
C ARG A 125 -12.44 -7.07 -9.52
N PHE A 126 -11.74 -6.20 -8.79
CA PHE A 126 -11.65 -6.28 -7.34
C PHE A 126 -13.01 -6.14 -6.66
N LYS A 127 -13.84 -5.16 -7.07
CA LYS A 127 -15.21 -5.01 -6.54
C LYS A 127 -16.08 -6.24 -6.80
N ALA A 128 -15.96 -6.83 -7.98
CA ALA A 128 -16.69 -8.05 -8.33
C ALA A 128 -16.26 -9.24 -7.43
N ASP A 129 -14.96 -9.40 -7.21
CA ASP A 129 -14.40 -10.42 -6.31
C ASP A 129 -14.91 -10.26 -4.87
N VAL A 130 -14.80 -9.04 -4.33
CA VAL A 130 -15.29 -8.72 -2.97
C VAL A 130 -16.79 -9.00 -2.86
N SER A 131 -17.59 -8.57 -3.84
CA SER A 131 -19.05 -8.80 -3.84
C SER A 131 -19.39 -10.29 -3.82
N GLY A 132 -18.69 -11.12 -4.61
CA GLY A 132 -18.85 -12.57 -4.61
C GLY A 132 -18.52 -13.19 -3.25
N ILE A 133 -17.45 -12.74 -2.60
CA ILE A 133 -16.99 -13.27 -1.31
C ILE A 133 -17.90 -12.84 -0.17
N LYS A 134 -18.37 -11.59 -0.17
CA LYS A 134 -19.37 -11.12 0.80
C LYS A 134 -20.66 -11.94 0.72
N LYS A 135 -21.13 -12.28 -0.49
CA LYS A 135 -22.27 -13.17 -0.69
C LYS A 135 -22.00 -14.56 -0.12
N LEU A 136 -20.82 -15.12 -0.37
CA LEU A 136 -20.40 -16.41 0.16
C LEU A 136 -20.38 -16.42 1.70
N ILE A 137 -19.75 -15.43 2.33
CA ILE A 137 -19.67 -15.35 3.80
C ILE A 137 -21.07 -15.17 4.41
N ARG A 138 -21.94 -14.34 3.83
CA ARG A 138 -23.33 -14.20 4.26
C ARG A 138 -24.08 -15.54 4.18
N PHE A 139 -23.91 -16.27 3.09
CA PHE A 139 -24.51 -17.60 2.92
C PHE A 139 -23.96 -18.61 3.94
N SER A 140 -22.64 -18.70 4.11
CA SER A 140 -22.01 -19.61 5.07
C SER A 140 -22.39 -19.30 6.52
N THR A 141 -22.49 -18.02 6.90
CA THR A 141 -22.92 -17.61 8.24
C THR A 141 -24.42 -17.81 8.48
N TRP A 142 -25.23 -17.82 7.42
CA TRP A 142 -26.64 -18.21 7.49
C TRP A 142 -26.80 -19.72 7.67
N VAL A 143 -26.06 -20.53 6.92
CA VAL A 143 -26.06 -22.01 7.03
C VAL A 143 -25.46 -22.49 8.35
N TYR A 144 -24.40 -21.84 8.84
CA TYR A 144 -23.73 -22.20 10.09
C TYR A 144 -23.55 -20.99 11.01
N PRO A 145 -24.59 -20.62 11.79
CA PRO A 145 -24.57 -19.41 12.64
C PRO A 145 -23.46 -19.37 13.69
N LYS A 146 -22.92 -20.53 14.09
CA LYS A 146 -21.79 -20.62 15.04
C LYS A 146 -20.50 -19.99 14.48
N LEU A 147 -20.35 -19.83 13.16
CA LEU A 147 -19.21 -19.12 12.56
C LEU A 147 -19.12 -17.66 13.03
N LYS A 148 -20.27 -16.99 13.28
CA LYS A 148 -20.30 -15.63 13.84
C LYS A 148 -19.72 -15.52 15.24
N LYS A 149 -19.62 -16.64 15.97
CA LYS A 149 -19.02 -16.68 17.32
C LYS A 149 -17.52 -16.97 17.30
N ALA A 150 -16.99 -17.45 16.18
CA ALA A 150 -15.57 -17.78 16.03
C ALA A 150 -14.71 -16.60 15.54
N GLY A 151 -15.34 -15.54 15.02
CA GLY A 151 -14.69 -14.31 14.58
C GLY A 151 -15.60 -13.42 13.74
N ASP A 152 -15.06 -12.32 13.23
CA ASP A 152 -15.75 -11.41 12.30
C ASP A 152 -15.15 -11.48 10.89
N PRO A 153 -15.46 -12.54 10.12
CA PRO A 153 -14.95 -12.67 8.75
C PRO A 153 -15.49 -11.59 7.82
N MET A 154 -16.69 -11.04 8.09
CA MET A 154 -17.25 -9.95 7.28
C MET A 154 -16.46 -8.66 7.49
N GLY A 155 -16.14 -8.32 8.74
CA GLY A 155 -15.31 -7.17 9.06
C GLY A 155 -13.95 -7.21 8.36
N ILE A 156 -13.27 -8.37 8.37
CA ILE A 156 -12.00 -8.54 7.65
C ILE A 156 -12.14 -8.26 6.15
N ILE A 157 -13.21 -8.74 5.51
CA ILE A 157 -13.44 -8.49 4.08
C ILE A 157 -13.77 -7.02 3.80
N GLU A 158 -14.54 -6.37 4.68
CA GLU A 158 -14.86 -4.95 4.58
C GLU A 158 -13.63 -4.07 4.79
N ASP A 159 -12.71 -4.49 5.66
CA ASP A 159 -11.42 -3.83 5.87
C ASP A 159 -10.52 -3.97 4.65
N ILE A 160 -10.40 -5.17 4.07
CA ILE A 160 -9.69 -5.42 2.80
C ILE A 160 -10.26 -4.55 1.69
N GLU A 161 -11.58 -4.52 1.55
CA GLU A 161 -12.24 -3.72 0.53
C GLU A 161 -11.92 -2.24 0.70
N ARG A 162 -12.11 -1.70 1.90
CA ARG A 162 -11.88 -0.28 2.19
C ARG A 162 -10.43 0.12 1.96
N PHE A 163 -9.49 -0.67 2.45
CA PHE A 163 -8.05 -0.44 2.29
C PHE A 163 -7.65 -0.47 0.81
N THR A 164 -8.02 -1.54 0.10
CA THR A 164 -7.62 -1.73 -1.31
C THR A 164 -8.30 -0.73 -2.23
N LEU A 165 -9.56 -0.36 -1.98
CA LEU A 165 -10.21 0.72 -2.74
C LEU A 165 -9.56 2.08 -2.48
N SER A 166 -8.87 2.26 -1.35
CA SER A 166 -8.08 3.47 -1.09
C SER A 166 -6.85 3.53 -1.99
N GLU A 167 -6.14 2.41 -2.15
CA GLU A 167 -4.99 2.30 -3.05
C GLU A 167 -5.36 2.45 -4.53
N LEU A 168 -6.58 2.06 -4.91
CA LEU A 168 -7.06 2.11 -6.30
C LEU A 168 -7.53 3.49 -6.78
N ASP A 169 -7.45 4.51 -5.92
CA ASP A 169 -7.77 5.90 -6.25
C ASP A 169 -6.61 6.80 -5.82
N LEU A 170 -5.74 7.14 -6.78
CA LEU A 170 -4.50 7.89 -6.51
C LEU A 170 -4.75 9.31 -5.99
N ARG A 171 -5.98 9.85 -6.10
CA ARG A 171 -6.34 11.12 -5.44
C ARG A 171 -6.25 11.00 -3.92
N ARG A 172 -6.47 9.81 -3.37
CA ARG A 172 -6.35 9.56 -1.93
C ARG A 172 -4.90 9.57 -1.48
N GLU A 173 -3.98 9.14 -2.34
CA GLU A 173 -2.55 9.26 -2.08
C GLU A 173 -2.12 10.72 -2.01
N VAL A 174 -2.56 11.54 -2.97
CA VAL A 174 -2.34 13.00 -2.96
C VAL A 174 -2.93 13.65 -1.71
N GLN A 175 -4.20 13.37 -1.38
CA GLN A 175 -4.86 13.90 -0.17
C GLN A 175 -4.17 13.43 1.12
N GLY A 176 -3.72 12.18 1.15
CA GLY A 176 -3.01 11.61 2.29
C GLY A 176 -1.67 12.31 2.51
N GLN A 177 -0.91 12.55 1.44
CA GLN A 177 0.32 13.32 1.52
C GLN A 177 0.07 14.75 2.01
N GLN A 178 -0.94 15.43 1.45
CA GLN A 178 -1.33 16.78 1.87
C GLN A 178 -1.70 16.82 3.36
N THR A 179 -2.42 15.81 3.85
CA THR A 179 -2.78 15.67 5.27
C THR A 179 -1.54 15.54 6.15
N LEU A 180 -0.64 14.62 5.81
CA LEU A 180 0.60 14.40 6.58
C LEU A 180 1.53 15.62 6.54
N ARG A 181 1.58 16.32 5.40
CA ARG A 181 2.36 17.55 5.21
C ARG A 181 1.77 18.73 6.01
N GLY A 182 0.45 18.85 6.09
CA GLY A 182 -0.21 19.84 6.94
C GLY A 182 0.13 19.64 8.41
N ILE A 183 0.06 18.39 8.89
CA ILE A 183 0.47 18.03 10.25
C ILE A 183 1.96 18.33 10.50
N HIS A 184 2.83 18.03 9.52
CA HIS A 184 4.26 18.33 9.59
C HIS A 184 4.51 19.83 9.80
N ALA A 185 3.85 20.66 8.99
CA ALA A 185 3.99 22.11 9.05
C ALA A 185 3.53 22.67 10.42
N GLU A 186 2.37 22.22 10.93
CA GLU A 186 1.88 22.60 12.26
C GLU A 186 2.83 22.17 13.40
N ALA A 187 3.43 20.99 13.27
CA ALA A 187 4.29 20.40 14.28
C ALA A 187 5.66 21.05 14.36
N SER A 188 6.15 21.62 13.25
CA SER A 188 7.52 22.12 13.09
C SER A 188 7.98 23.12 14.17
N GLN A 189 7.04 23.79 14.84
CA GLN A 189 7.30 24.73 15.93
C GLN A 189 7.55 24.07 17.30
N HIS A 190 7.11 22.83 17.50
CA HIS A 190 7.05 22.18 18.82
C HIS A 190 7.61 20.76 18.84
N PHE A 191 7.83 20.14 17.69
CA PHE A 191 8.41 18.81 17.57
C PHE A 191 9.34 18.74 16.37
N ASP A 192 10.53 18.17 16.57
CA ASP A 192 11.51 18.00 15.50
C ASP A 192 11.06 16.90 14.53
N LEU A 193 10.53 17.34 13.39
CA LEU A 193 10.23 16.51 12.21
C LEU A 193 11.14 16.89 11.02
N SER A 194 12.29 17.52 11.28
CA SER A 194 13.19 18.02 10.22
C SER A 194 13.76 16.93 9.32
N LYS A 195 13.78 15.68 9.81
CA LYS A 195 14.19 14.49 9.06
C LYS A 195 13.10 13.93 8.15
N LEU A 196 11.85 14.40 8.22
CA LEU A 196 10.78 13.99 7.31
C LEU A 196 10.56 15.05 6.22
N ILE A 197 10.52 14.62 4.97
CA ILE A 197 10.12 15.45 3.82
C ILE A 197 9.05 14.72 3.00
N PHE A 198 8.38 15.48 2.13
CA PHE A 198 7.37 14.98 1.22
C PHE A 198 7.72 15.42 -0.21
N PRO A 199 7.60 14.55 -1.21
CA PRO A 199 7.86 14.93 -2.60
C PRO A 199 6.87 15.98 -3.05
N HIS A 200 7.30 16.90 -3.91
CA HIS A 200 6.35 17.80 -4.56
C HIS A 200 5.36 16.99 -5.42
N VAL A 201 4.07 17.32 -5.36
CA VAL A 201 3.02 16.69 -6.19
C VAL A 201 2.54 17.70 -7.22
N HIS A 202 2.48 17.27 -8.48
CA HIS A 202 1.93 18.06 -9.57
C HIS A 202 0.42 17.84 -9.61
N ASP A 203 -0.31 18.56 -8.76
CA ASP A 203 -1.75 18.37 -8.54
C ASP A 203 -2.57 18.44 -9.84
N GLU A 204 -2.18 19.30 -10.78
CA GLU A 204 -2.78 19.47 -12.10
C GLU A 204 -2.62 18.25 -13.02
N LEU A 205 -1.62 17.41 -12.76
CA LEU A 205 -1.36 16.16 -13.47
C LEU A 205 -1.89 14.94 -12.70
N CYS A 206 -2.58 15.15 -11.57
CA CYS A 206 -3.10 14.07 -10.74
C CYS A 206 -4.61 13.88 -10.92
N HIS A 207 -5.04 12.63 -11.04
CA HIS A 207 -6.45 12.24 -11.04
C HIS A 207 -6.61 10.82 -10.50
N LYS A 208 -7.80 10.22 -10.63
CA LYS A 208 -8.13 8.93 -10.02
C LYS A 208 -7.11 7.80 -10.32
N ASN A 209 -6.59 7.76 -11.55
CA ASN A 209 -5.77 6.66 -12.05
C ASN A 209 -4.32 7.06 -12.35
N LEU A 210 -3.97 8.35 -12.31
CA LEU A 210 -2.61 8.85 -12.51
C LEU A 210 -2.20 9.79 -11.37
N MET A 211 -0.96 9.67 -10.92
CA MET A 211 -0.34 10.61 -10.00
C MET A 211 1.07 10.92 -10.49
N VAL A 212 1.41 12.21 -10.45
CA VAL A 212 2.73 12.71 -10.83
C VAL A 212 3.34 13.44 -9.65
N SER A 213 4.54 13.05 -9.27
CA SER A 213 5.27 13.66 -8.15
C SER A 213 6.75 13.77 -8.46
N GLU A 214 7.45 14.60 -7.70
CA GLU A 214 8.90 14.73 -7.73
C GLU A 214 9.57 13.34 -7.62
N PHE A 215 10.57 13.12 -8.47
CA PHE A 215 11.42 11.94 -8.33
C PHE A 215 12.39 12.12 -7.17
N ILE A 216 12.31 11.22 -6.20
CA ILE A 216 13.17 11.21 -5.02
C ILE A 216 14.27 10.17 -5.23
N GLU A 217 15.51 10.63 -5.18
CA GLU A 217 16.68 9.77 -5.26
C GLU A 217 17.09 9.25 -3.88
N GLY A 218 17.23 7.93 -3.76
CA GLY A 218 17.68 7.27 -2.54
C GLY A 218 17.17 5.83 -2.46
N PRO A 219 17.81 4.97 -1.65
CA PRO A 219 17.33 3.62 -1.43
C PRO A 219 16.08 3.61 -0.55
N THR A 220 15.20 2.65 -0.80
CA THR A 220 14.11 2.29 0.11
C THR A 220 14.66 1.65 1.39
N PHE A 221 13.89 1.68 2.46
CA PHE A 221 14.22 0.92 3.67
C PHE A 221 14.28 -0.59 3.40
N ASP A 222 13.49 -1.12 2.47
CA ASP A 222 13.54 -2.54 2.09
C ASP A 222 14.89 -2.92 1.45
N GLU A 223 15.39 -2.10 0.52
CA GLU A 223 16.73 -2.24 -0.07
C GLU A 223 17.81 -2.17 1.01
N LEU A 224 17.77 -1.16 1.88
CA LEU A 224 18.74 -1.01 2.98
C LEU A 224 18.73 -2.20 3.94
N LEU A 225 17.56 -2.77 4.25
CA LEU A 225 17.44 -3.97 5.07
C LEU A 225 18.05 -5.18 4.38
N SER A 226 17.77 -5.37 3.08
CA SER A 226 18.31 -6.48 2.30
C SER A 226 19.84 -6.47 2.20
N GLU A 227 20.41 -5.26 2.17
CA GLU A 227 21.86 -5.05 2.09
C GLU A 227 22.53 -5.03 3.47
N GLY A 228 21.77 -5.12 4.55
CA GLY A 228 22.29 -5.00 5.92
C GLY A 228 22.86 -3.62 6.26
N LYS A 229 22.39 -2.58 5.57
CA LYS A 229 22.86 -1.19 5.68
C LYS A 229 21.94 -0.30 6.49
N LEU A 230 20.75 -0.77 6.88
CA LEU A 230 19.84 0.00 7.73
C LEU A 230 20.35 0.00 9.18
N GLY A 231 20.69 1.17 9.70
CA GLY A 231 21.16 1.34 11.08
C GLY A 231 20.01 1.49 12.09
N TYR A 232 20.26 1.11 13.35
CA TYR A 232 19.29 1.29 14.43
C TYR A 232 18.90 2.76 14.65
N ASP A 233 19.83 3.70 14.45
CA ASP A 233 19.55 5.14 14.61
C ASP A 233 18.47 5.63 13.62
N GLN A 234 18.56 5.20 12.36
CA GLN A 234 17.56 5.53 11.33
C GLN A 234 16.20 4.95 11.68
N LEU A 235 16.17 3.73 12.21
CA LEU A 235 14.95 3.07 12.65
C LEU A 235 14.32 3.82 13.83
N LEU A 236 15.13 4.20 14.84
CA LEU A 236 14.66 4.95 16.00
C LEU A 236 14.13 6.35 15.63
N ASP A 237 14.78 7.04 14.70
CA ASP A 237 14.29 8.31 14.16
C ASP A 237 12.94 8.14 13.46
N LEU A 238 12.78 7.11 12.62
CA LEU A 238 11.52 6.80 11.95
C LEU A 238 10.41 6.49 12.96
N PHE A 239 10.71 5.69 13.99
CA PHE A 239 9.76 5.41 15.07
C PHE A 239 9.36 6.66 15.84
N ARG A 240 10.30 7.58 16.10
CA ARG A 240 9.99 8.86 16.76
C ARG A 240 9.05 9.72 15.93
N ILE A 241 9.31 9.83 14.62
CA ILE A 241 8.45 10.56 13.67
C ILE A 241 7.06 9.94 13.64
N GLN A 242 6.96 8.63 13.41
CA GLN A 242 5.68 7.92 13.38
C GLN A 242 4.93 7.97 14.71
N GLY A 243 5.65 7.89 15.82
CA GLY A 243 5.12 8.04 17.17
C GLY A 243 4.44 9.39 17.37
N TYR A 244 4.99 10.48 16.84
CA TYR A 244 4.34 11.78 16.87
C TYR A 244 3.00 11.78 16.11
N TYR A 245 3.01 11.31 14.86
CA TYR A 245 1.80 11.23 14.04
C TYR A 245 0.72 10.35 14.69
N MET A 246 1.11 9.20 15.24
CA MET A 246 0.19 8.23 15.85
C MET A 246 -0.31 8.64 17.24
N PHE A 247 0.58 9.03 18.16
CA PHE A 247 0.20 9.30 19.55
C PHE A 247 -0.23 10.74 19.78
N CYS A 248 0.49 11.71 19.22
CA CYS A 248 0.19 13.13 19.45
C CYS A 248 -0.99 13.58 18.58
N ARG A 249 -0.97 13.26 17.28
CA ARG A 249 -2.00 13.71 16.32
C ARG A 249 -3.12 12.71 16.12
N GLY A 250 -2.79 11.42 16.10
CA GLY A 250 -3.73 10.35 15.79
C GLY A 250 -4.09 10.21 14.33
N VAL A 251 -3.26 10.77 13.44
CA VAL A 251 -3.41 10.68 12.00
C VAL A 251 -2.02 10.38 11.47
N PHE A 252 -1.84 9.22 10.83
CA PHE A 252 -0.51 8.70 10.48
C PHE A 252 -0.55 7.86 9.22
N HIS A 253 0.62 7.53 8.68
CA HIS A 253 0.75 6.66 7.52
C HIS A 253 0.30 5.23 7.90
N GLY A 254 -0.86 4.80 7.41
CA GLY A 254 -1.50 3.56 7.85
C GLY A 254 -0.86 2.29 7.29
N ASP A 255 -0.06 2.40 6.21
CA ASP A 255 0.64 1.29 5.57
C ASP A 255 2.16 1.55 5.45
N LEU A 256 2.79 1.93 6.56
CA LEU A 256 4.22 2.26 6.56
C LEU A 256 5.10 1.01 6.69
N HIS A 257 5.29 0.29 5.58
CA HIS A 257 6.28 -0.78 5.48
C HIS A 257 7.61 -0.29 4.87
N PRO A 258 8.71 -1.06 4.94
CA PRO A 258 10.02 -0.63 4.44
C PRO A 258 10.09 -0.21 2.95
N GLY A 259 9.12 -0.63 2.14
CA GLY A 259 9.02 -0.21 0.73
C GLY A 259 8.45 1.20 0.55
N ASN A 260 7.73 1.72 1.54
CA ASN A 260 7.05 3.02 1.50
C ASN A 260 7.87 4.14 2.17
N VAL A 261 9.14 3.86 2.50
CA VAL A 261 10.07 4.82 3.08
C VAL A 261 11.34 4.84 2.26
N ILE A 262 11.63 5.99 1.66
CA ILE A 262 12.89 6.26 0.98
C ILE A 262 13.80 7.05 1.91
N LEU A 263 15.08 6.68 1.99
CA LEU A 263 16.10 7.46 2.68
C LEU A 263 16.87 8.31 1.64
N SER A 264 16.55 9.60 1.55
CA SER A 264 17.20 10.53 0.63
C SER A 264 18.02 11.55 1.40
N ASN A 265 19.34 11.57 1.21
CA ASN A 265 20.25 12.53 1.84
C ASN A 265 20.07 12.65 3.37
N GLY A 266 19.86 11.51 4.05
CA GLY A 266 19.65 11.45 5.51
C GLY A 266 18.25 11.87 5.98
N ARG A 267 17.31 12.12 5.05
CA ARG A 267 15.90 12.40 5.35
C ARG A 267 15.00 11.27 4.88
N PHE A 268 13.95 11.00 5.64
CA PHE A 268 12.88 10.08 5.30
C PHE A 268 11.91 10.76 4.34
N VAL A 269 11.51 10.01 3.33
CA VAL A 269 10.46 10.41 2.39
C VAL A 269 9.39 9.35 2.41
N PHE A 270 8.18 9.74 2.80
CA PHE A 270 7.03 8.85 2.73
C PHE A 270 6.48 8.84 1.30
N VAL A 271 6.31 7.63 0.76
CA VAL A 271 5.70 7.36 -0.53
C VAL A 271 4.55 6.38 -0.32
N ASP A 272 3.60 6.30 -1.26
CA ASP A 272 2.37 5.52 -1.09
C ASP A 272 1.54 5.91 0.13
N THR A 273 1.24 7.21 0.24
CA THR A 273 0.34 7.78 1.25
C THR A 273 -1.14 7.53 0.96
N GLY A 274 -1.47 6.48 0.19
CA GLY A 274 -2.84 6.12 -0.22
C GLY A 274 -3.73 5.67 0.93
N PHE A 275 -3.14 5.24 2.05
CA PHE A 275 -3.84 4.85 3.25
C PHE A 275 -3.35 5.63 4.47
N ILE A 276 -4.17 6.60 4.90
CA ILE A 276 -3.99 7.33 6.16
C ILE A 276 -4.86 6.68 7.21
N ALA A 277 -4.24 6.30 8.33
CA ALA A 277 -4.93 5.72 9.48
C ALA A 277 -5.23 6.80 10.51
N GLU A 278 -6.38 6.65 11.18
CA GLU A 278 -6.82 7.53 12.25
C GLU A 278 -7.09 6.74 13.52
N VAL A 279 -6.61 7.26 14.65
CA VAL A 279 -6.84 6.69 15.98
C VAL A 279 -7.37 7.77 16.90
N GLY A 280 -8.58 7.57 17.42
CA GLY A 280 -9.24 8.53 18.31
C GLY A 280 -8.53 8.74 19.64
N ARG A 281 -8.68 9.94 20.22
CA ARG A 281 -7.97 10.39 21.43
C ARG A 281 -8.03 9.39 22.59
N LYS A 282 -9.20 8.77 22.83
CA LYS A 282 -9.37 7.78 23.91
C LYS A 282 -8.39 6.61 23.77
N MET A 283 -8.25 6.08 22.56
CA MET A 283 -7.32 4.98 22.29
C MET A 283 -5.86 5.45 22.41
N ARG A 284 -5.52 6.63 21.88
CA ARG A 284 -4.16 7.17 21.96
C ARG A 284 -3.70 7.37 23.40
N VAL A 285 -4.52 7.99 24.23
CA VAL A 285 -4.24 8.21 25.66
C VAL A 285 -4.18 6.87 26.40
N GLY A 286 -5.08 5.93 26.06
CA GLY A 286 -5.05 4.58 26.64
C GLY A 286 -3.76 3.83 26.33
N LEU A 287 -3.31 3.84 25.06
CA LEU A 287 -2.04 3.23 24.65
C LEU A 287 -0.83 3.93 25.28
N PHE A 288 -0.87 5.26 25.42
CA PHE A 288 0.21 6.01 26.07
C PHE A 288 0.32 5.64 27.55
N ASN A 289 -0.80 5.55 28.27
CA ASN A 289 -0.83 5.18 29.68
C ASN A 289 -0.50 3.71 29.96
N PHE A 290 -0.35 2.88 28.92
CA PHE A 290 0.06 1.48 29.08
C PHE A 290 1.56 1.35 29.37
N PHE A 291 2.37 2.31 28.92
CA PHE A 291 3.80 2.42 29.21
C PHE A 291 4.04 3.29 30.45
#